data_AF-A0A1Q9TGZ5-F1
#
_entry.id   AF-A0A1Q9TGZ5-F1
#
_cell.length_a   1.000
_cell.length_b   1.000
_cell.length_c   1.000
_cell.angle_alpha   90.00
_cell.angle_beta   90.00
_cell.angle_gamma   90.00
#
_symmetry.space_group_name_H-M   'P 1'
#
loop_
_entity.id
_entity.type
_entity.pdbx_description
1 polymer ?
#
loop_
_entity_poly.entity_id
_entity_poly.type
_entity_poly.pdbx_seq_one_letter_code
_entity_poly.pdbx_strand_id
1 'polypeptide(L)'
;MWLRDRSYTYAGQNFAGVTATSPETGTRYHPVMDGEGACLCSGSTSNDLVQILNPGEQVAYWSLFSVPTDLDSVTVEIPNFDPIEDIPIS
;
A
#
# COMPACT_ATOMS: atom_id res chain seq x y z
N MET A 1 -4.09 -6.25 14.55
CA MET A 1 -4.63 -4.88 14.70
C MET A 1 -3.46 -3.92 14.56
N TRP A 2 -3.15 -3.54 13.32
CA TRP A 2 -1.97 -2.75 12.90
C TRP A 2 -2.10 -1.23 13.14
N LEU A 3 -3.16 -0.84 13.86
CA LEU A 3 -3.51 0.53 14.26
C LEU A 3 -3.39 0.69 15.78
N ARG A 4 -2.27 0.30 16.37
CA ARG A 4 -2.00 0.71 17.76
C ARG A 4 -1.60 2.19 17.74
N ASP A 5 -2.50 3.01 18.28
CA ASP A 5 -2.29 4.44 18.55
C ASP A 5 -2.13 5.36 17.31
N ARG A 6 -2.68 4.97 16.15
CA ARG A 6 -2.59 5.73 14.88
C ARG A 6 -1.16 6.02 14.42
N SER A 7 -0.19 5.33 15.00
CA SER A 7 1.21 5.40 14.60
C SER A 7 1.53 4.21 13.69
N TYR A 8 2.34 4.45 12.65
CA TYR A 8 2.80 3.41 11.75
C TYR A 8 4.31 3.47 11.64
N THR A 9 4.95 2.32 11.67
CA THR A 9 6.37 2.21 11.38
C THR A 9 6.54 1.90 9.90
N TYR A 10 7.38 2.70 9.24
CA TYR A 10 7.77 2.51 7.86
C TYR A 10 9.31 2.65 7.80
N ALA A 11 9.96 1.81 6.99
CA ALA A 11 11.38 1.92 6.66
C ALA A 11 11.73 0.97 5.50
N GLY A 12 12.67 1.40 4.66
CA GLY A 12 13.07 0.67 3.47
C GLY A 12 12.09 0.83 2.30
N GLN A 13 12.29 0.03 1.25
CA GLN A 13 11.55 0.11 -0.01
C GLN A 13 10.62 -1.08 -0.24
N ASN A 14 10.37 -1.87 0.81
CA ASN A 14 9.48 -3.03 0.71
C ASN A 14 8.08 -2.54 0.35
N PHE A 15 7.45 -3.19 -0.63
CA PHE A 15 6.11 -2.84 -1.14
C PHE A 15 6.00 -1.46 -1.83
N ALA A 16 7.10 -0.76 -2.11
CA ALA A 16 7.10 0.47 -2.91
C ALA A 16 6.59 0.25 -4.36
N GLY A 17 6.59 -1.00 -4.82
CA GLY A 17 6.03 -1.40 -6.12
C GLY A 17 4.50 -1.55 -6.15
N VAL A 18 3.82 -1.51 -5.00
CA VAL A 18 2.35 -1.53 -4.96
C VAL A 18 1.84 -0.21 -5.52
N THR A 19 1.02 -0.28 -6.57
CA THR A 19 0.60 0.89 -7.34
C THR A 19 -0.91 1.03 -7.28
N ALA A 20 -1.41 2.22 -6.97
CA ALA A 20 -2.81 2.55 -7.17
C ALA A 20 -3.00 3.14 -8.58
N THR A 21 -4.04 2.77 -9.30
CA THR A 21 -4.34 3.25 -10.64
C THR A 21 -5.75 3.80 -10.71
N SER A 22 -5.94 4.91 -11.42
CA SER A 22 -7.27 5.43 -11.73
C SER A 22 -7.82 4.64 -12.92
N PRO A 23 -8.93 3.89 -12.76
CA PRO A 23 -9.48 3.09 -13.86
C PRO A 23 -9.96 3.96 -15.03
N GLU A 24 -10.42 5.19 -14.76
CA GLU A 24 -10.94 6.09 -15.78
C GLU A 24 -9.84 6.75 -16.63
N THR A 25 -8.75 7.17 -15.98
CA THR A 25 -7.70 7.96 -16.64
C THR A 25 -6.47 7.14 -17.00
N GLY A 26 -6.30 5.95 -16.42
CA GLY A 26 -5.08 5.15 -16.51
C GLY A 26 -3.89 5.74 -15.76
N THR A 27 -4.10 6.80 -14.95
CA THR A 27 -3.04 7.43 -14.15
C THR A 27 -2.56 6.48 -13.06
N ARG A 28 -1.23 6.39 -12.88
CA ARG A 28 -0.59 5.55 -11.86
C ARG A 28 -0.11 6.42 -10.69
N TYR A 29 -0.40 5.97 -9.48
CA TYR A 29 0.00 6.58 -8.22
C TYR A 29 0.89 5.62 -7.45
N HIS A 30 2.13 6.04 -7.25
CA HIS A 30 3.07 5.33 -6.39
C HIS A 30 2.91 5.76 -4.92
N PRO A 31 3.33 4.94 -3.96
CA PRO A 31 3.31 5.31 -2.55
C PRO A 31 4.11 6.60 -2.33
N VAL A 32 3.63 7.44 -1.42
CA VAL A 32 4.32 8.67 -1.03
C VAL A 32 5.68 8.32 -0.42
N MET A 33 6.69 9.13 -0.71
CA MET A 33 8.01 9.01 -0.07
C MET A 33 8.23 10.14 0.93
N ASP A 34 8.98 9.85 1.98
CA ASP A 34 9.40 10.85 2.95
C ASP A 34 10.65 11.64 2.48
N GLY A 35 11.13 12.56 3.31
CA GLY A 35 12.28 13.41 2.99
C GLY A 35 13.62 12.66 2.86
N GLU A 36 13.71 11.41 3.33
CA GLU A 36 14.87 10.55 3.21
C GLU A 36 14.73 9.54 2.05
N GLY A 37 13.61 9.60 1.33
CA GLY A 37 13.30 8.74 0.19
C GLY A 37 12.73 7.37 0.58
N ALA A 38 12.34 7.15 1.83
CA ALA A 38 11.66 5.92 2.25
C ALA A 38 10.17 5.97 1.86
N CYS A 39 9.59 4.84 1.41
CA CYS A 39 8.16 4.79 1.16
C CYS A 39 7.38 4.92 2.48
N LEU A 40 6.27 5.65 2.45
CA LEU A 40 5.22 5.59 3.45
C LEU A 40 4.34 4.36 3.17
N CYS A 41 4.95 3.19 3.32
CA CYS A 41 4.33 1.90 3.15
C CYS A 41 4.87 0.91 4.17
N SER A 42 4.28 -0.28 4.25
CA SER A 42 4.69 -1.30 5.21
C SER A 42 6.17 -1.64 5.06
N GLY A 43 6.98 -1.18 6.01
CA GLY A 43 8.43 -1.29 5.93
C GLY A 43 8.98 -2.62 6.42
N SER A 44 10.30 -2.84 6.24
CA SER A 44 11.01 -3.99 6.79
C SER A 44 11.20 -3.93 8.31
N THR A 45 10.95 -2.78 8.92
CA THR A 45 11.05 -2.56 10.36
C THR A 45 9.76 -2.87 11.11
N SER A 46 8.68 -3.20 10.39
CA SER A 46 7.47 -3.68 11.05
C SER A 46 7.73 -5.06 11.65
N ASN A 47 7.45 -5.24 12.95
CA ASN A 47 7.44 -6.56 13.59
C ASN A 47 6.39 -7.50 12.97
N ASP A 48 5.47 -6.95 12.17
CA ASP A 48 4.44 -7.69 11.44
C ASP A 48 4.86 -8.05 10.00
N LEU A 49 6.13 -7.85 9.61
CA LEU A 49 6.64 -8.35 8.33
C LEU A 49 6.68 -9.88 8.37
N VAL A 50 5.78 -10.50 7.61
CA VAL A 50 5.71 -11.95 7.45
C VAL A 50 6.40 -12.34 6.15
N GLN A 51 7.54 -13.04 6.27
CA GLN A 51 8.27 -13.58 5.11
C GLN A 51 7.65 -14.87 4.56
N ILE A 52 7.03 -15.67 5.43
CA ILE A 52 6.39 -16.94 5.10
C ILE A 52 4.99 -16.91 5.68
N LEU A 53 3.99 -16.96 4.81
CA LEU A 53 2.58 -17.05 5.19
C LEU A 53 2.14 -18.51 5.09
N ASN A 54 1.81 -19.14 6.21
CA ASN A 54 1.35 -20.53 6.22
C ASN A 54 -0.11 -20.65 5.72
N PRO A 55 -0.57 -21.85 5.33
CA PRO A 55 -1.96 -22.05 4.91
C PRO A 55 -2.96 -21.57 5.98
N GLY A 56 -3.87 -20.69 5.57
CA GLY A 56 -4.90 -20.11 6.44
C GLY A 56 -4.45 -18.88 7.25
N GLU A 57 -3.17 -18.52 7.23
CA GLU A 57 -2.69 -17.26 7.81
C GLU A 57 -3.02 -16.08 6.89
N GLN A 58 -3.22 -14.93 7.50
CA GLN A 58 -3.46 -13.66 6.81
C GLN A 58 -2.60 -12.58 7.47
N VAL A 59 -2.01 -11.73 6.65
CA VAL A 59 -1.25 -10.56 7.07
C VAL A 59 -1.83 -9.35 6.36
N ALA A 60 -1.83 -8.21 7.04
CA ALA A 60 -2.26 -6.96 6.44
C ALA A 60 -1.05 -6.05 6.26
N TYR A 61 -0.94 -5.52 5.05
CA TYR A 61 0.01 -4.49 4.68
C TYR A 61 -0.75 -3.23 4.28
N TRP A 62 -0.07 -2.10 4.36
CA TRP A 62 -0.58 -0.77 4.07
C TRP A 62 0.42 0.02 3.23
N SER A 63 -0.11 0.91 2.40
CA SER A 63 0.64 1.90 1.63
C SER A 63 -0.15 3.20 1.62
N LEU A 64 0.52 4.34 1.74
CA LEU A 64 -0.09 5.66 1.64
C LEU A 64 0.10 6.22 0.23
N PHE A 65 -1.00 6.66 -0.38
CA PHE A 65 -1.02 7.28 -1.70
C PHE A 65 -1.53 8.72 -1.60
N SER A 66 -1.05 9.57 -2.51
CA SER A 66 -1.61 10.91 -2.73
C SER A 66 -2.35 10.89 -4.05
N VAL A 67 -3.67 10.93 -3.99
CA VAL A 67 -4.56 10.88 -5.15
C VAL A 67 -5.39 12.16 -5.26
N PRO A 68 -5.85 12.54 -6.47
CA PRO A 68 -6.80 13.63 -6.66
C PRO A 68 -8.11 13.41 -5.87
N THR A 69 -8.72 14.50 -5.42
CA THR A 69 -9.94 14.46 -4.58
C THR A 69 -11.22 14.15 -5.36
N ASP A 70 -11.15 14.17 -6.69
CA ASP A 70 -12.25 13.88 -7.62
C ASP A 70 -12.30 12.40 -8.04
N LEU A 71 -11.40 11.55 -7.53
CA LEU A 71 -11.47 10.10 -7.74
C LEU A 71 -12.41 9.43 -6.73
N ASP A 72 -13.41 8.73 -7.25
CA ASP A 72 -14.33 7.93 -6.45
C ASP A 72 -13.78 6.53 -6.12
N SER A 73 -12.91 6.00 -6.99
CA SER A 73 -12.33 4.66 -6.82
C SER A 73 -10.94 4.52 -7.45
N VAL A 74 -10.21 3.51 -7.01
CA VAL A 74 -8.91 3.11 -7.55
C VAL A 74 -8.80 1.60 -7.69
N THR A 75 -7.92 1.16 -8.58
CA THR A 75 -7.46 -0.22 -8.67
C THR A 75 -6.09 -0.32 -8.01
N VAL A 76 -5.86 -1.35 -7.19
CA VAL A 76 -4.55 -1.61 -6.57
C VAL A 76 -3.88 -2.79 -7.24
N GLU A 77 -2.68 -2.55 -7.78
CA GLU A 77 -1.82 -3.54 -8.39
C GLU A 77 -0.74 -3.96 -7.39
N ILE A 78 -0.70 -5.26 -7.08
CA ILE A 78 0.39 -5.88 -6.32
C ILE A 78 1.19 -6.75 -7.29
N PRO A 79 2.51 -6.56 -7.42
CA PRO A 79 3.32 -7.35 -8.35
C PRO A 79 3.12 -8.85 -8.17
N ASN A 80 2.88 -9.57 -9.27
CA ASN A 80 2.60 -11.02 -9.32
C ASN A 80 1.23 -11.47 -8.77
N PHE A 81 0.32 -10.55 -8.50
CA PHE A 81 -1.07 -10.84 -8.15
C PHE A 81 -2.01 -10.19 -9.15
N ASP A 82 -3.23 -10.73 -9.22
CA ASP A 82 -4.31 -10.07 -9.94
C ASP A 82 -4.65 -8.73 -9.26
N PRO A 83 -5.02 -7.69 -10.03
CA PRO A 83 -5.37 -6.40 -9.48
C PRO A 83 -6.63 -6.48 -8.62
N ILE A 84 -6.70 -5.62 -7.61
CA ILE A 84 -7.89 -5.42 -6.79
C ILE A 84 -8.61 -4.18 -7.32
N GLU A 85 -9.71 -4.40 -8.02
CA GLU A 85 -10.47 -3.36 -8.72
C GLU A 85 -11.53 -2.71 -7.81
N ASP A 86 -12.02 -1.55 -8.23
CA ASP A 86 -13.16 -0.83 -7.64
C ASP A 86 -13.05 -0.55 -6.13
N ILE A 87 -11.84 -0.22 -5.65
CA ILE A 87 -11.64 0.16 -4.25
C ILE A 87 -12.15 1.59 -4.04
N PRO A 88 -13.18 1.82 -3.22
CA PRO A 88 -13.76 3.14 -3.02
C PRO A 88 -12.84 4.05 -2.19
N ILE A 89 -12.79 5.33 -2.53
CA ILE A 89 -12.13 6.38 -1.74
C ILE A 89 -13.21 7.13 -0.93
N SER A 90 -12.92 7.43 0.34
CA SER A 90 -13.86 8.05 1.30
C SER A 90 -13.36 9.37 1.86
#